data_AF-A0A098B8U6-F1
#
_entry.id   AF-A0A098B8U6-F1
#
_cell.length_a   1.000
_cell.length_b   1.000
_cell.length_c   1.000
_cell.angle_alpha   90.00
_cell.angle_beta   90.00
_cell.angle_gamma   90.00
#
_symmetry.space_group_name_H-M   'P 1'
#
loop_
_entity.id
_entity.type
_entity.pdbx_description
1 polymer ?
#
loop_
_entity_poly.entity_id
_entity_poly.type
_entity_poly.pdbx_seq_one_letter_code
_entity_poly.pdbx_strand_id
1 'polypeptide(L)'
;MDTSENSTTKMTDPIIDDREGLQVVAQWVKQEKPSSEQVFSINFNNHAIDLDDFQFKNNINVLLGDREIPIQIEELKREGSGHHLSAEIKVESPEFTEASPGSRLTLNVQNVYNTPTRSFTWQF
;
A
#
# COMPACT_ATOMS: atom_id res chain seq x y z
N MET A 1 29.08 19.59 7.62
CA MET A 1 27.73 19.95 7.16
C MET A 1 27.00 18.64 7.01
N ASP A 2 26.26 18.26 8.04
CA ASP A 2 25.54 16.99 8.08
C ASP A 2 24.06 17.38 8.21
N THR A 3 23.44 17.65 7.08
CA THR A 3 21.99 17.87 7.02
C THR A 3 21.35 16.51 6.86
N SER A 4 21.20 15.81 7.98
CA SER A 4 20.17 14.78 8.11
C SER A 4 18.82 15.49 7.92
N GLU A 5 18.33 15.53 6.69
CA GLU A 5 16.94 15.88 6.40
C GLU A 5 16.07 14.83 7.09
N ASN A 6 15.65 15.16 8.30
CA ASN A 6 14.58 14.47 9.01
C ASN A 6 13.28 14.78 8.25
N SER A 7 13.09 14.12 7.11
CA SER A 7 11.82 14.12 6.40
C SER A 7 10.84 13.38 7.30
N THR A 8 10.04 14.12 8.06
CA THR A 8 8.94 13.57 8.83
C THR A 8 7.95 12.98 7.82
N THR A 9 8.10 11.70 7.48
CA THR A 9 7.19 10.97 6.60
C THR A 9 5.84 10.87 7.31
N LYS A 10 4.91 11.74 6.93
CA LYS A 10 3.56 11.74 7.49
C LYS A 10 2.72 10.72 6.73
N MET A 11 2.35 9.63 7.40
CA MET A 11 1.33 8.72 6.89
C MET A 11 -0.05 9.40 6.88
N THR A 12 -0.88 9.05 5.90
CA THR A 12 -2.29 9.41 5.90
C THR A 12 -3.04 8.77 7.05
N ASP A 13 -4.24 9.27 7.32
CA ASP A 13 -5.22 8.51 8.11
C ASP A 13 -5.48 7.14 7.45
N PRO A 14 -5.73 6.10 8.26
CA PRO A 14 -5.99 4.76 7.75
C PRO A 14 -7.33 4.71 7.02
N ILE A 15 -7.33 4.02 5.88
CA ILE A 15 -8.56 3.58 5.23
C ILE A 15 -8.78 2.11 5.61
N ILE A 16 -9.95 1.81 6.16
CA ILE A 16 -10.32 0.48 6.67
C ILE A 16 -11.38 -0.10 5.74
N ASP A 17 -11.13 -1.30 5.21
CA ASP A 17 -12.14 -2.11 4.54
C ASP A 17 -12.34 -3.41 5.33
N ASP A 18 -13.54 -3.60 5.85
CA ASP A 18 -13.92 -4.78 6.63
C ASP A 18 -15.06 -5.51 5.91
N ARG A 19 -14.68 -6.56 5.19
CA ARG A 19 -15.61 -7.36 4.37
C ARG A 19 -15.28 -8.83 4.49
N GLU A 20 -16.32 -9.65 4.56
CA GLU A 20 -16.23 -11.12 4.59
C GLU A 20 -15.36 -11.67 5.74
N GLY A 21 -15.29 -10.95 6.88
CA GLY A 21 -14.53 -11.37 8.05
C GLY A 21 -13.01 -11.15 7.94
N LEU A 22 -12.56 -10.47 6.88
CA LEU A 22 -11.20 -9.98 6.70
C LEU A 22 -11.21 -8.46 6.72
N GLN A 23 -10.57 -7.90 7.75
CA GLN A 23 -10.29 -6.47 7.83
C GLN A 23 -8.93 -6.19 7.19
N VAL A 24 -8.91 -5.21 6.29
CA VAL A 24 -7.70 -4.68 5.68
C VAL A 24 -7.61 -3.19 5.97
N VAL A 25 -6.51 -2.77 6.58
CA VAL A 25 -6.21 -1.37 6.86
C VAL A 25 -5.04 -0.95 5.99
N ALA A 26 -5.17 0.17 5.29
CA ALA A 26 -4.10 0.72 4.47
C ALA A 26 -3.81 2.19 4.82
N GLN A 27 -2.53 2.54 4.83
CA GLN A 27 -2.03 3.91 4.96
C GLN A 27 -1.00 4.18 3.86
N TRP A 28 -0.92 5.42 3.42
CA TRP A 28 0.04 5.87 2.43
C TRP A 28 0.95 6.94 3.02
N VAL A 29 2.25 6.88 2.72
CA VAL A 29 3.19 7.96 3.03
C VAL A 29 3.17 8.96 1.88
N LYS A 30 2.50 10.09 2.11
CA LYS A 30 2.42 11.15 1.12
C LYS A 30 3.79 11.79 0.90
N GLN A 31 4.24 11.79 -0.35
CA GLN A 31 5.45 12.48 -0.76
C GLN A 31 5.11 13.93 -1.13
N GLU A 32 5.82 14.90 -0.51
CA GLU A 32 5.61 16.34 -0.76
C GLU A 32 6.17 16.80 -2.12
N LYS A 33 6.99 15.96 -2.76
CA LYS A 33 7.59 16.20 -4.07
C LYS A 33 7.34 14.99 -4.97
N PRO A 34 7.34 15.18 -6.31
CA PRO A 34 7.30 14.07 -7.24
C PRO A 34 8.41 13.06 -6.90
N SER A 35 8.01 11.81 -6.74
CA SER A 35 8.89 10.70 -6.37
C SER A 35 8.49 9.49 -7.19
N SER A 36 9.45 8.73 -7.69
CA SER A 36 9.22 7.41 -8.30
C SER A 36 8.91 6.34 -7.26
N GLU A 37 8.94 6.67 -5.97
CA GLU A 37 8.73 5.75 -4.86
C GLU A 37 7.57 6.23 -4.00
N GLN A 38 6.68 5.30 -3.65
CA GLN A 38 5.57 5.50 -2.73
C GLN A 38 5.61 4.41 -1.66
N VAL A 39 5.35 4.75 -0.40
CA VAL A 39 5.36 3.77 0.69
C VAL A 39 3.94 3.58 1.22
N PHE A 40 3.55 2.32 1.41
CA PHE A 40 2.27 1.95 1.97
C PHE A 40 2.47 1.05 3.19
N SER A 41 1.63 1.23 4.21
CA SER A 41 1.48 0.30 5.32
C SER A 41 0.16 -0.43 5.16
N ILE A 42 0.18 -1.76 5.24
CA ILE A 42 -0.98 -2.64 5.07
C ILE A 42 -1.07 -3.58 6.26
N ASN A 43 -2.24 -3.66 6.88
CA ASN A 43 -2.53 -4.60 7.95
C ASN A 43 -3.74 -5.46 7.56
N PHE A 44 -3.60 -6.76 7.73
CA PHE A 44 -4.66 -7.74 7.65
C PHE A 44 -4.98 -8.25 9.05
N ASN A 45 -6.26 -8.26 9.38
CA ASN A 45 -6.77 -8.81 10.62
C ASN A 45 -8.00 -9.68 10.33
N ASN A 46 -7.89 -10.98 10.61
CA ASN A 46 -8.96 -11.93 10.43
C ASN A 46 -8.81 -13.12 11.41
N HIS A 47 -9.78 -14.05 11.40
CA HIS A 47 -9.70 -15.30 12.18
C HIS A 47 -10.01 -16.56 11.36
N ALA A 48 -10.15 -16.43 10.04
CA ALA A 48 -10.65 -17.49 9.16
C ALA A 48 -9.59 -18.03 8.19
N ILE A 49 -8.58 -17.23 7.88
CA ILE A 49 -7.62 -17.41 6.80
C ILE A 49 -6.21 -17.20 7.31
N ASP A 50 -5.35 -18.17 7.02
CA ASP A 50 -3.90 -18.06 7.20
C ASP A 50 -3.27 -17.27 6.04
N LEU A 51 -2.42 -16.29 6.37
CA LEU A 51 -1.78 -15.35 5.46
C LEU A 51 -0.26 -15.50 5.42
N ASP A 52 0.32 -16.56 6.02
CA ASP A 52 1.78 -16.75 6.06
C ASP A 52 2.41 -16.73 4.67
N ASP A 53 1.76 -17.38 3.70
CA ASP A 53 2.24 -17.47 2.33
C ASP A 53 1.85 -16.26 1.45
N PHE A 54 1.14 -15.26 1.99
CA PHE A 54 0.71 -14.10 1.20
C PHE A 54 1.93 -13.28 0.72
N GLN A 55 2.02 -13.09 -0.60
CA GLN A 55 3.10 -12.34 -1.25
C GLN A 55 2.54 -11.03 -1.82
N PHE A 56 3.02 -9.89 -1.33
CA PHE A 56 2.54 -8.58 -1.80
C PHE A 56 2.89 -8.33 -3.27
N LYS A 57 4.07 -8.78 -3.72
CA LYS A 57 4.61 -8.54 -5.07
C LYS A 57 3.67 -8.94 -6.22
N ASN A 58 2.85 -9.97 -6.03
CA ASN A 58 1.96 -10.50 -7.08
C ASN A 58 0.48 -10.23 -6.81
N ASN A 59 0.16 -9.67 -5.65
CA ASN A 59 -1.19 -9.47 -5.17
C ASN A 59 -1.54 -8.00 -4.98
N ILE A 60 -0.66 -7.12 -5.44
CA ILE A 60 -0.87 -5.68 -5.46
C ILE A 60 -0.75 -5.16 -6.88
N ASN A 61 -1.66 -4.26 -7.24
CA ASN A 61 -1.45 -3.33 -8.33
C ASN A 61 -1.81 -1.91 -7.89
N VAL A 62 -1.33 -0.93 -8.66
CA VAL A 62 -1.55 0.49 -8.37
C VAL A 62 -2.13 1.17 -9.60
N LEU A 63 -3.12 2.04 -9.37
CA LEU A 63 -3.66 2.92 -10.40
C LEU A 63 -3.24 4.37 -10.12
N LEU A 64 -2.83 5.07 -11.17
CA LEU A 64 -2.74 6.53 -11.19
C LEU A 64 -3.88 7.07 -12.06
N GLY A 65 -4.79 7.82 -11.45
CA GLY A 65 -6.12 8.06 -12.01
C GLY A 65 -6.89 6.74 -12.07
N ASP A 66 -7.34 6.36 -13.27
CA ASP A 66 -8.01 5.09 -13.55
C ASP A 66 -7.12 4.14 -14.38
N ARG A 67 -5.82 4.47 -14.53
CA ARG A 67 -4.85 3.70 -15.33
C ARG A 67 -3.95 2.88 -14.41
N GLU A 68 -3.86 1.58 -14.68
CA GLU A 68 -2.88 0.71 -14.03
C GLU A 68 -1.46 1.05 -14.49
N ILE A 69 -0.56 1.15 -13.51
CA ILE A 69 0.83 1.50 -13.75
C ILE A 69 1.73 0.29 -13.45
N PRO A 70 2.83 0.07 -14.20
CA PRO A 70 3.82 -0.93 -13.85
C PRO A 70 4.49 -0.54 -12.54
N ILE A 71 4.65 -1.51 -11.65
CA ILE A 71 5.25 -1.33 -10.33
C ILE A 71 6.31 -2.38 -10.03
N GLN A 72 7.26 -2.00 -9.17
CA GLN A 72 8.08 -2.94 -8.41
C GLN A 72 7.76 -2.78 -6.93
N ILE A 73 7.78 -3.89 -6.18
CA ILE A 73 7.46 -3.91 -4.76
C ILE A 73 8.66 -4.43 -3.98
N GLU A 74 9.04 -3.69 -2.96
CA GLU A 74 9.99 -4.09 -1.91
C GLU A 74 9.25 -4.11 -0.57
N GLU A 75 9.28 -5.24 0.14
CA GLU A 75 8.79 -5.35 1.52
C GLU A 75 9.87 -4.77 2.46
N LEU A 76 9.64 -3.58 2.99
CA LEU A 76 10.55 -2.90 3.92
C LEU A 76 10.48 -3.53 5.32
N LYS A 77 9.26 -3.90 5.73
CA LYS A 77 8.99 -4.51 7.03
C LYS A 77 7.83 -5.49 6.90
N ARG A 78 7.93 -6.63 7.58
CA ARG A 78 6.85 -7.61 7.72
C ARG A 78 6.78 -8.10 9.16
N GLU A 79 5.59 -8.06 9.75
CA GLU A 79 5.32 -8.50 11.11
C GLU A 79 4.02 -9.29 11.17
N GLY A 80 3.93 -10.20 12.15
CA GLY A 80 2.79 -11.09 12.28
C GLY A 80 2.92 -12.36 11.44
N SER A 81 1.99 -13.28 11.68
CA SER A 81 1.89 -14.59 11.04
C SER A 81 0.47 -15.13 11.25
N GLY A 82 0.08 -16.15 10.49
CA GLY A 82 -1.24 -16.75 10.53
C GLY A 82 -2.31 -15.75 10.10
N HIS A 83 -3.25 -15.46 11.00
CA HIS A 83 -4.43 -14.66 10.69
C HIS A 83 -4.23 -13.13 10.82
N HIS A 84 -3.10 -12.70 11.38
CA HIS A 84 -2.75 -11.29 11.51
C HIS A 84 -1.41 -11.04 10.81
N LEU A 85 -1.42 -10.18 9.79
CA LEU A 85 -0.23 -9.85 9.00
C LEU A 85 -0.15 -8.34 8.83
N SER A 86 1.00 -7.75 9.08
CA SER A 86 1.28 -6.34 8.78
C SER A 86 2.53 -6.23 7.93
N ALA A 87 2.52 -5.32 6.96
CA ALA A 87 3.68 -5.01 6.16
C ALA A 87 3.77 -3.53 5.83
N GLU A 88 5.00 -3.04 5.77
CA GLU A 88 5.35 -1.79 5.10
C GLU A 88 5.99 -2.15 3.77
N ILE A 89 5.44 -1.62 2.68
CA ILE A 89 5.91 -1.88 1.32
C ILE A 89 6.31 -0.56 0.67
N LYS A 90 7.44 -0.57 -0.03
CA LYS A 90 7.80 0.45 -0.99
C LYS A 90 7.39 -0.01 -2.37
N VAL A 91 6.69 0.85 -3.08
CA VAL A 91 6.23 0.65 -4.45
C VAL A 91 6.96 1.64 -5.33
N GLU A 92 7.65 1.14 -6.35
CA GLU A 92 8.42 1.94 -7.28
C GLU A 92 7.77 1.94 -8.66
N SER A 93 7.61 3.12 -9.25
CA SER A 93 7.17 3.31 -10.63
C SER A 93 7.66 4.67 -11.14
N PRO A 94 8.23 4.75 -12.36
CA PRO A 94 8.60 6.05 -12.94
C PRO A 94 7.37 6.96 -13.12
N GLU A 95 6.19 6.39 -13.26
CA GLU A 95 4.94 7.10 -13.56
C GLU A 95 4.41 7.87 -12.34
N PHE A 96 4.87 7.57 -11.13
CA PHE A 96 4.54 8.39 -9.96
C PHE A 96 5.10 9.81 -10.05
N THR A 97 6.15 10.03 -10.86
CA THR A 97 6.67 11.38 -11.09
C THR A 97 5.73 12.27 -11.90
N GLU A 98 4.73 11.67 -12.56
CA GLU A 98 3.68 12.37 -13.29
C GLU A 98 2.50 12.78 -12.38
N ALA A 99 2.47 12.31 -11.13
CA ALA A 99 1.42 12.66 -10.17
C ALA A 99 1.50 14.16 -9.82
N SER A 100 0.41 14.87 -10.10
CA SER A 100 0.21 16.27 -9.69
C SER A 100 -0.77 16.37 -8.51
N PRO A 101 -0.78 17.47 -7.75
CA PRO A 101 -1.81 17.71 -6.73
C PRO A 101 -3.23 17.48 -7.30
N GLY A 102 -4.03 16.68 -6.60
CA GLY A 102 -5.36 16.23 -7.06
C GLY A 102 -5.37 14.96 -7.92
N SER A 103 -4.22 14.35 -8.17
CA SER A 103 -4.17 13.03 -8.81
C SER A 103 -4.72 11.96 -7.87
N ARG A 104 -5.45 10.99 -8.43
CA ARG A 104 -5.95 9.84 -7.65
C ARG A 104 -4.91 8.74 -7.67
N LEU A 105 -4.50 8.27 -6.50
CA LEU A 105 -3.63 7.11 -6.34
C LEU A 105 -4.44 5.99 -5.70
N THR A 106 -4.57 4.85 -6.38
CA THR A 106 -5.33 3.71 -5.84
C THR A 106 -4.43 2.50 -5.67
N LEU A 107 -4.36 1.95 -4.46
CA LEU A 107 -3.74 0.66 -4.17
C LEU A 107 -4.83 -0.42 -4.18
N ASN A 108 -4.66 -1.45 -4.99
CA ASN A 108 -5.52 -2.63 -4.93
C ASN A 108 -4.76 -3.79 -4.31
N VAL A 109 -5.40 -4.46 -3.36
CA VAL A 109 -4.94 -5.70 -2.73
C VAL A 109 -5.85 -6.83 -3.18
N GLN A 110 -5.28 -7.87 -3.77
CA GLN A 110 -5.97 -8.95 -4.46
C GLN A 110 -5.60 -10.30 -3.88
N ASN A 111 -6.33 -11.35 -4.29
CA ASN A 111 -6.03 -12.75 -3.97
C ASN A 111 -5.81 -13.03 -2.48
N VAL A 112 -6.45 -12.27 -1.59
CA VAL A 112 -6.48 -12.61 -0.17
C VAL A 112 -7.49 -13.74 0.02
N TYR A 113 -7.08 -14.97 -0.35
CA TYR A 113 -7.83 -16.20 -0.14
C TYR A 113 -9.27 -16.21 -0.69
N ASN A 114 -9.41 -15.90 -1.99
CA ASN A 114 -10.70 -15.82 -2.72
C ASN A 114 -11.65 -14.70 -2.26
N THR A 115 -11.19 -13.75 -1.45
CA THR A 115 -11.98 -12.54 -1.18
C THR A 115 -11.91 -11.56 -2.36
N PRO A 116 -12.93 -10.70 -2.56
CA PRO A 116 -12.88 -9.65 -3.58
C PRO A 116 -11.67 -8.72 -3.41
N THR A 117 -11.22 -8.10 -4.50
CA THR A 117 -10.20 -7.04 -4.44
C THR A 117 -10.59 -5.94 -3.46
N ARG A 118 -9.62 -5.50 -2.64
CA ARG A 118 -9.75 -4.35 -1.74
C ARG A 118 -9.04 -3.16 -2.36
N SER A 119 -9.72 -2.02 -2.46
CA SER A 119 -9.21 -0.83 -3.15
C SER A 119 -9.16 0.35 -2.21
N PHE A 120 -8.00 0.98 -2.10
CA PHE A 120 -7.75 2.13 -1.24
C PHE A 120 -7.29 3.30 -2.10
N THR A 121 -8.05 4.39 -2.12
CA THR A 121 -7.77 5.54 -2.97
C THR A 121 -7.44 6.77 -2.14
N TRP A 122 -6.34 7.43 -2.48
CA TRP A 122 -5.92 8.71 -1.93
C TRP A 122 -5.86 9.79 -3.01
N GLN A 123 -5.84 11.05 -2.57
CA GLN A 123 -5.58 12.23 -3.39
C GLN A 123 -4.15 12.70 -3.14
N PHE A 124 -3.37 12.82 -4.20
CA PHE A 124 -2.00 13.35 -4.17
C PHE A 124 -1.97 14.85 -3.87
#